data_AF-A0A9W4GF17-F1
#
_entry.id   AF-A0A9W4GF17-F1
#
_cell.length_a   1.000
_cell.length_b   1.000
_cell.length_c   1.000
_cell.angle_alpha   90.00
_cell.angle_beta   90.00
_cell.angle_gamma   90.00
#
_symmetry.space_group_name_H-M   'P 1'
#
loop_
_entity.id
_entity.type
_entity.pdbx_description
1 polymer ?
#
loop_
_entity_poly.entity_id
_entity_poly.type
_entity_poly.pdbx_seq_one_letter_code
_entity_poly.pdbx_strand_id
1 'polypeptide(L)'
;MRLTSIAVILQSASFFVSTFAAITTGHIWEVNKGFNCDGREFFHDEYNQAEKSQISDPVNYLGWKMINIYQKLLSDEEDDRTVAFHDAYDGVNQFFELIRLSQKQRIYEGYFFNSYILVTNQNNKVNAMIKRSIYYINNQPTEPKPEGLYTICEITV
;
A
#
# COMPACT_ATOMS: atom_id res chain seq x y z
N MET A 1 21.20 -37.23 50.33
CA MET A 1 21.30 -36.00 49.51
C MET A 1 21.77 -36.36 48.11
N ARG A 2 20.88 -36.38 47.12
CA ARG A 2 21.17 -36.06 45.71
C ARG A 2 19.87 -35.55 45.08
N LEU A 3 19.56 -34.29 45.39
CA LEU A 3 18.67 -33.45 44.60
C LEU A 3 19.51 -32.90 43.45
N THR A 4 19.17 -33.25 42.22
CA THR A 4 19.20 -32.33 41.08
C THR A 4 18.29 -32.89 39.99
N SER A 5 17.02 -32.53 40.12
CA SER A 5 16.14 -32.28 38.98
C SER A 5 16.82 -31.25 38.08
N ILE A 6 17.18 -31.64 36.87
CA ILE A 6 17.07 -30.75 35.72
C ILE A 6 16.43 -31.61 34.63
N ALA A 7 15.10 -31.57 34.60
CA ALA A 7 14.36 -31.93 33.41
C ALA A 7 14.91 -31.07 32.28
N VAL A 8 15.72 -31.66 31.41
CA VAL A 8 16.04 -31.08 30.11
C VAL A 8 14.80 -31.26 29.25
N ILE A 9 13.73 -30.55 29.61
CA ILE A 9 12.72 -30.15 28.65
C ILE A 9 13.48 -29.14 27.81
N LEU A 10 14.05 -29.61 26.71
CA LEU A 10 14.51 -28.74 25.65
C LEU A 10 13.35 -27.80 25.35
N GLN A 11 13.49 -26.56 25.82
CA GLN A 11 12.76 -25.40 25.37
C GLN A 11 13.17 -25.10 23.93
N SER A 12 13.07 -26.10 23.03
CA SER A 12 12.91 -25.87 21.62
C SER A 12 11.48 -25.37 21.41
N ALA A 13 11.15 -24.23 22.02
CA ALA A 13 10.23 -23.30 21.40
C ALA A 13 10.92 -22.94 20.08
N SER A 14 10.61 -23.70 19.04
CA SER A 14 10.79 -23.21 17.68
C SER A 14 10.03 -21.90 17.64
N PHE A 15 10.77 -20.80 17.76
CA PHE A 15 10.28 -19.53 17.28
C PHE A 15 10.24 -19.69 15.77
N PHE A 16 9.15 -20.29 15.27
CA PHE A 16 8.66 -19.97 13.96
C PHE A 16 8.33 -18.49 14.04
N VAL A 17 9.33 -17.65 13.77
CA VAL A 17 9.08 -16.29 13.32
C VAL A 17 8.47 -16.48 11.94
N SER A 18 7.16 -16.69 11.92
CA SER A 18 6.37 -16.52 10.72
C SER A 18 6.40 -15.02 10.45
N THR A 19 7.40 -14.60 9.67
CA THR A 19 7.45 -13.31 9.01
C THR A 19 6.22 -13.25 8.10
N PHE A 20 5.10 -12.82 8.66
CA PHE A 20 3.86 -12.65 7.90
C PHE A 20 3.99 -11.31 7.19
N ALA A 21 4.42 -11.32 5.93
CA ALA A 21 4.29 -10.16 5.06
C ALA A 21 2.81 -9.99 4.64
N ALA A 22 2.42 -8.78 4.22
CA ALA A 22 1.07 -8.49 3.74
C ALA A 22 0.60 -9.53 2.70
N ILE A 23 -0.68 -9.90 2.74
CA ILE A 23 -1.19 -11.02 1.95
C ILE A 23 -1.29 -10.61 0.48
N THR A 24 -0.83 -11.49 -0.41
CA THR A 24 -0.99 -11.33 -1.87
C THR A 24 -1.85 -12.46 -2.43
N THR A 25 -2.57 -12.19 -3.51
CA THR A 25 -3.42 -13.18 -4.17
C THR A 25 -2.98 -13.41 -5.61
N GLY A 26 -3.34 -14.57 -6.18
CA GLY A 26 -2.98 -14.93 -7.55
C GLY A 26 -3.64 -14.03 -8.59
N HIS A 27 -3.11 -14.07 -9.81
CA HIS A 27 -3.66 -13.32 -10.94
C HIS A 27 -5.13 -13.68 -11.21
N ILE A 28 -5.97 -12.65 -11.34
CA ILE A 28 -7.35 -12.74 -11.83
C ILE A 28 -7.55 -11.82 -13.05
N TRP A 29 -8.62 -12.04 -13.80
CA TRP A 29 -9.02 -11.17 -14.91
C TRP A 29 -9.16 -9.72 -14.45
N GLU A 30 -8.55 -8.77 -15.18
CA GLU A 30 -8.52 -7.35 -14.83
C GLU A 30 -9.91 -6.76 -14.57
N VAL A 31 -10.92 -7.22 -15.30
CA VAL A 31 -12.32 -6.78 -15.16
C VAL A 31 -12.94 -7.10 -13.80
N ASN A 32 -12.37 -8.06 -13.08
CA ASN A 32 -12.84 -8.51 -11.76
C ASN A 32 -12.01 -7.91 -10.62
N LYS A 33 -11.06 -7.01 -10.92
CA LYS A 33 -10.23 -6.40 -9.89
C LYS A 33 -10.95 -5.20 -9.28
N GLY A 34 -11.06 -5.21 -7.97
CA GLY A 34 -11.51 -4.09 -7.16
C GLY A 34 -10.50 -3.75 -6.07
N PHE A 35 -10.55 -2.50 -5.60
CA PHE A 35 -9.73 -2.01 -4.50
C PHE A 35 -10.58 -1.23 -3.50
N ASN A 36 -10.47 -1.55 -2.21
CA ASN A 36 -11.06 -0.79 -1.13
C ASN A 36 -9.99 0.03 -0.40
N CYS A 37 -10.05 1.35 -0.58
CA CYS A 37 -9.15 2.30 0.04
C CYS A 37 -9.87 3.04 1.19
N ASP A 38 -9.89 2.44 2.38
CA ASP A 38 -10.55 2.96 3.59
C ASP A 38 -12.05 3.28 3.40
N GLY A 39 -12.78 2.36 2.78
CA GLY A 39 -14.21 2.48 2.49
C GLY A 39 -14.53 3.09 1.12
N ARG A 40 -13.54 3.58 0.37
CA ARG A 40 -13.70 3.98 -1.02
C ARG A 40 -13.35 2.82 -1.95
N GLU A 41 -14.36 2.25 -2.57
CA GLU A 41 -14.19 1.16 -3.54
C GLU A 41 -13.84 1.70 -4.93
N PHE A 42 -12.90 1.07 -5.62
CA PHE A 42 -12.53 1.33 -7.01
C PHE A 42 -12.67 0.05 -7.81
N PHE A 43 -13.54 0.07 -8.82
CA PHE A 43 -13.72 -1.06 -9.74
C PHE A 43 -13.02 -0.80 -11.07
N HIS A 44 -12.83 -1.87 -11.84
CA HIS A 44 -12.14 -1.84 -13.13
C HIS A 44 -12.53 -0.66 -14.02
N ASP A 45 -13.83 -0.48 -14.27
CA ASP A 45 -14.32 0.56 -15.16
C ASP A 45 -13.93 1.97 -14.71
N GLU A 46 -13.90 2.22 -13.40
CA GLU A 46 -13.56 3.52 -12.85
C GLU A 46 -12.07 3.83 -13.01
N TYR A 47 -11.19 2.96 -12.49
CA TYR A 47 -9.76 3.24 -12.52
C TYR A 47 -9.16 3.06 -13.91
N ASN A 48 -9.77 2.24 -14.79
CA ASN A 48 -9.29 2.04 -16.14
C ASN A 48 -9.52 3.28 -17.02
N GLN A 49 -10.67 3.92 -16.87
CA GLN A 49 -11.05 5.11 -17.64
C GLN A 49 -10.51 6.42 -17.05
N ALA A 50 -10.03 6.39 -15.80
CA ALA A 50 -9.47 7.56 -15.14
C ALA A 50 -8.25 8.13 -15.86
N GLU A 51 -8.12 9.46 -15.81
CA GLU A 51 -6.93 10.18 -16.25
C GLU A 51 -5.74 9.82 -15.32
N LYS A 52 -4.65 9.36 -15.92
CA LYS A 52 -3.47 8.81 -15.24
C LYS A 52 -2.25 9.69 -15.48
N SER A 53 -1.55 10.06 -14.41
CA SER A 53 -0.21 10.66 -14.49
C SER A 53 0.82 9.65 -13.99
N GLN A 54 1.80 9.32 -14.82
CA GLN A 54 2.88 8.45 -14.38
C GLN A 54 3.76 9.15 -13.33
N ILE A 55 4.14 8.42 -12.28
CA ILE A 55 5.06 8.88 -11.24
C ILE A 55 6.43 8.22 -11.48
N SER A 56 7.36 8.97 -12.05
CA SER A 56 8.75 8.53 -12.26
C SER A 56 9.75 9.16 -11.28
N ASP A 57 9.38 10.32 -10.74
CA ASP A 57 10.27 11.18 -9.96
C ASP A 57 10.21 10.84 -8.46
N PRO A 58 11.17 11.34 -7.67
CA PRO A 58 11.11 11.21 -6.22
C PRO A 58 9.82 11.79 -5.62
N VAL A 59 9.24 11.08 -4.66
CA VAL A 59 7.94 11.41 -4.04
C VAL A 59 8.06 12.09 -2.68
N ASN A 60 9.28 12.23 -2.15
CA ASN A 60 9.55 12.96 -0.93
C ASN A 60 10.93 13.65 -0.98
N TYR A 61 11.22 14.47 0.02
CA TYR A 61 12.49 15.22 0.14
C TYR A 61 13.70 14.31 0.39
N LEU A 62 13.48 13.07 0.86
CA LEU A 62 14.53 12.05 1.04
C LEU A 62 14.95 11.40 -0.29
N GLY A 63 14.32 11.76 -1.41
CA GLY A 63 14.64 11.20 -2.72
C GLY A 63 14.02 9.82 -2.96
N TRP A 64 13.07 9.37 -2.12
CA TRP A 64 12.46 8.06 -2.28
C TRP A 64 11.59 8.02 -3.54
N LYS A 65 11.60 6.88 -4.21
CA LYS A 65 10.69 6.59 -5.32
C LYS A 65 9.47 5.81 -4.81
N MET A 66 8.39 5.79 -5.60
CA MET A 66 7.20 5.01 -5.25
C MET A 66 7.48 3.52 -5.03
N ILE A 67 8.47 2.94 -5.71
CA ILE A 67 8.87 1.55 -5.47
C ILE A 67 9.35 1.31 -4.04
N ASN A 68 10.05 2.27 -3.43
CA ASN A 68 10.51 2.15 -2.05
C ASN A 68 9.31 2.17 -1.08
N ILE A 69 8.34 3.04 -1.35
CA ILE A 69 7.09 3.11 -0.57
C ILE A 69 6.31 1.80 -0.73
N TYR A 70 6.14 1.31 -1.96
CA TYR A 70 5.40 0.09 -2.24
C TYR A 70 6.03 -1.14 -1.56
N GLN A 71 7.35 -1.30 -1.65
CA GLN A 71 8.07 -2.39 -0.97
C GLN A 71 7.90 -2.33 0.56
N LYS A 72 7.92 -1.12 1.14
CA LYS A 72 7.67 -0.93 2.57
C LYS A 72 6.26 -1.36 2.95
N LEU A 73 5.26 -0.98 2.16
CA LEU A 73 3.86 -1.36 2.40
C LEU A 73 3.62 -2.88 2.29
N LEU A 74 4.28 -3.54 1.33
CA LEU A 74 4.19 -5.00 1.20
C LEU A 74 4.94 -5.77 2.31
N SER A 75 5.90 -5.11 2.95
CA SER A 75 6.68 -5.69 4.04
C SER A 75 6.11 -5.34 5.42
N ASP A 76 4.93 -4.71 5.47
CA ASP A 76 4.24 -4.41 6.71
C ASP A 76 3.63 -5.70 7.27
N GLU A 77 4.12 -6.14 8.43
CA GLU A 77 3.69 -7.38 9.06
C GLU A 77 2.41 -7.21 9.88
N GLU A 78 2.00 -5.97 10.14
CA GLU A 78 0.75 -5.66 10.86
C GLU A 78 -0.45 -5.59 9.91
N ASP A 79 -0.24 -5.55 8.58
CA ASP A 79 -1.30 -5.54 7.58
C ASP A 79 -1.69 -6.98 7.16
N ASP A 80 -2.78 -7.48 7.72
CA ASP A 80 -3.31 -8.82 7.46
C ASP A 80 -4.23 -8.90 6.23
N ARG A 81 -4.41 -7.79 5.50
CA ARG A 81 -5.31 -7.72 4.34
C ARG A 81 -4.65 -8.28 3.09
N THR A 82 -5.47 -8.68 2.12
CA THR A 82 -4.99 -9.01 0.77
C THR A 82 -4.83 -7.73 -0.04
N VAL A 83 -3.61 -7.33 -0.38
CA VAL A 83 -3.32 -5.95 -0.83
C VAL A 83 -2.64 -5.84 -2.19
N ALA A 84 -2.15 -6.96 -2.73
CA ALA A 84 -1.58 -7.00 -4.08
C ALA A 84 -1.87 -8.32 -4.80
N PHE A 85 -2.03 -8.23 -6.11
CA PHE A 85 -2.00 -9.37 -7.01
C PHE A 85 -0.55 -9.73 -7.30
N HIS A 86 -0.20 -11.00 -7.12
CA HIS A 86 1.09 -11.55 -7.52
C HIS A 86 0.93 -12.27 -8.88
N ASP A 87 1.62 -11.78 -9.91
CA ASP A 87 1.70 -12.44 -11.22
C ASP A 87 3.09 -13.08 -11.37
N ALA A 88 3.16 -14.26 -12.00
CA ALA A 88 4.43 -14.98 -12.22
C ALA A 88 5.44 -14.17 -13.08
N TYR A 89 4.96 -13.10 -13.72
CA TYR A 89 5.73 -12.13 -14.49
C TYR A 89 5.66 -10.72 -13.87
N ASP A 90 5.78 -10.62 -12.55
CA ASP A 90 6.01 -9.35 -11.85
C ASP A 90 7.38 -8.77 -12.22
N GLY A 91 7.44 -8.17 -13.42
CA GLY A 91 8.58 -7.40 -13.89
C GLY A 91 8.68 -6.04 -13.19
N VAL A 92 9.13 -5.02 -13.91
CA VAL A 92 9.27 -3.67 -13.33
C VAL A 92 7.88 -3.06 -13.06
N ASN A 93 7.63 -2.66 -11.81
CA ASN A 93 6.42 -1.94 -11.42
C ASN A 93 6.44 -0.50 -11.94
N GLN A 94 5.29 -0.04 -12.43
CA GLN A 94 5.01 1.33 -12.81
C GLN A 94 3.92 1.89 -11.89
N PHE A 95 3.94 3.21 -11.70
CA PHE A 95 3.09 3.91 -10.75
C PHE A 95 2.35 5.04 -11.44
N PHE A 96 1.03 5.09 -11.29
CA PHE A 96 0.17 6.07 -11.95
C PHE A 96 -0.81 6.72 -10.97
N GLU A 97 -0.74 8.03 -10.79
CA GLU A 97 -1.72 8.79 -10.02
C GLU A 97 -3.02 8.99 -10.80
N LEU A 98 -4.16 8.70 -10.16
CA LEU A 98 -5.51 8.90 -10.70
C LEU A 98 -5.99 10.32 -10.40
N ILE A 99 -5.59 11.26 -11.25
CA ILE A 99 -5.67 12.72 -11.02
C ILE A 99 -7.08 13.14 -10.60
N ARG A 100 -8.09 12.71 -11.36
CA ARG A 100 -9.49 13.14 -11.17
C ARG A 100 -10.23 12.42 -10.04
N LEU A 101 -9.66 11.35 -9.50
CA LEU A 101 -10.29 10.58 -8.43
C LEU A 101 -9.84 11.03 -7.04
N SER A 102 -8.93 12.00 -6.95
CA SER A 102 -8.47 12.55 -5.68
C SER A 102 -9.62 13.22 -4.90
N GLN A 103 -9.65 13.03 -3.58
CA GLN A 103 -10.72 13.48 -2.71
C GLN A 103 -10.21 14.44 -1.64
N LYS A 104 -10.98 15.51 -1.40
CA LYS A 104 -10.75 16.43 -0.28
C LYS A 104 -11.73 16.13 0.84
N GLN A 105 -11.22 15.71 1.99
CA GLN A 105 -12.02 15.46 3.19
C GLN A 105 -11.75 16.54 4.24
N ARG A 106 -12.77 17.36 4.54
CA ARG A 106 -12.65 18.41 5.56
C ARG A 106 -12.64 17.79 6.96
N ILE A 107 -11.82 18.37 7.83
CA ILE A 107 -11.82 18.11 9.27
C ILE A 107 -11.86 19.45 10.03
N TYR A 108 -12.00 19.40 11.35
CA TYR A 108 -12.18 20.60 12.17
C TYR A 108 -11.05 21.64 11.97
N GLU A 109 -9.79 21.21 11.91
CA GLU A 109 -8.62 22.11 11.82
C GLU A 109 -7.99 22.18 10.43
N GLY A 110 -8.63 21.61 9.39
CA GLY A 110 -7.98 21.48 8.10
C GLY A 110 -8.70 20.56 7.13
N TYR A 111 -7.92 19.89 6.28
CA TYR A 111 -8.43 18.84 5.40
C TYR A 111 -7.36 17.81 5.07
N PHE A 112 -7.81 16.59 4.80
CA PHE A 112 -7.01 15.58 4.10
C PHE A 112 -7.23 15.71 2.59
N PHE A 113 -6.15 15.64 1.84
CA PHE A 113 -6.17 15.42 0.40
C PHE A 113 -5.72 13.99 0.13
N ASN A 114 -6.68 13.16 -0.28
CA ASN A 114 -6.47 11.76 -0.60
C ASN A 114 -6.27 11.63 -2.10
N SER A 115 -5.16 11.03 -2.51
CA SER A 115 -4.83 10.69 -3.90
C SER A 115 -4.66 9.19 -4.01
N TYR A 116 -4.92 8.65 -5.19
CA TYR A 116 -4.91 7.20 -5.42
C TYR A 116 -3.93 6.87 -6.53
N ILE A 117 -3.07 5.90 -6.29
CA ILE A 117 -1.96 5.53 -7.15
C ILE A 117 -2.12 4.07 -7.55
N LEU A 118 -2.32 3.81 -8.84
CA LEU A 118 -2.28 2.46 -9.39
C LEU A 118 -0.85 1.97 -9.47
N VAL A 119 -0.64 0.72 -9.06
CA VAL A 119 0.58 -0.04 -9.30
C VAL A 119 0.29 -1.01 -10.44
N THR A 120 1.05 -0.93 -11.52
CA THR A 120 0.95 -1.87 -12.64
C THR A 120 2.27 -2.56 -12.87
N ASN A 121 2.25 -3.75 -13.45
CA ASN A 121 3.47 -4.37 -13.97
C ASN A 121 3.84 -3.79 -15.35
N GLN A 122 4.95 -4.27 -15.91
CA GLN A 122 5.47 -3.89 -17.23
C GLN A 122 4.50 -4.14 -18.41
N ASN A 123 3.47 -4.97 -18.21
CA ASN A 123 2.45 -5.28 -19.21
C ASN A 123 1.17 -4.45 -19.01
N ASN A 124 1.22 -3.39 -18.19
CA ASN A 124 0.09 -2.53 -17.81
C ASN A 124 -1.06 -3.28 -17.09
N LYS A 125 -0.81 -4.47 -16.53
CA LYS A 125 -1.78 -5.15 -15.66
C LYS A 125 -1.74 -4.53 -14.27
N VAL A 126 -2.91 -4.30 -13.66
CA VAL A 126 -2.99 -3.68 -12.34
C VAL A 126 -2.69 -4.69 -11.24
N ASN A 127 -1.71 -4.40 -10.40
CA ASN A 127 -1.28 -5.26 -9.31
C ASN A 127 -1.80 -4.79 -7.94
N ALA A 128 -1.80 -3.48 -7.69
CA ALA A 128 -2.24 -2.93 -6.41
C ALA A 128 -2.73 -1.49 -6.57
N MET A 129 -3.32 -0.96 -5.51
CA MET A 129 -3.64 0.46 -5.39
C MET A 129 -3.10 0.99 -4.06
N ILE A 130 -2.51 2.18 -4.09
CA ILE A 130 -1.98 2.88 -2.92
C ILE A 130 -2.79 4.17 -2.73
N LYS A 131 -3.25 4.40 -1.51
CA LYS A 131 -3.81 5.68 -1.09
C LYS A 131 -2.68 6.53 -0.49
N ARG A 132 -2.54 7.76 -0.98
CA ARG A 132 -1.66 8.79 -0.40
C ARG A 132 -2.53 9.88 0.21
N SER A 133 -2.40 10.07 1.51
CA SER A 133 -3.14 11.08 2.28
C SER A 133 -2.19 12.19 2.71
N ILE A 134 -2.53 13.43 2.37
CA ILE A 134 -1.75 14.62 2.73
C ILE A 134 -2.61 15.50 3.62
N TYR A 135 -2.08 15.89 4.79
CA TYR A 135 -2.79 16.74 5.72
C TYR A 135 -2.44 18.22 5.53
N TYR A 136 -3.47 19.08 5.49
CA TYR A 136 -3.33 20.53 5.39
C TYR A 136 -4.06 21.20 6.55
N ILE A 137 -3.34 22.02 7.34
CA ILE A 137 -3.87 22.80 8.45
C ILE A 137 -4.36 24.16 7.93
N ASN A 138 -5.50 24.63 8.43
CA ASN A 138 -5.99 25.97 8.14
C ASN A 138 -5.04 27.02 8.75
N ASN A 139 -4.61 28.01 7.97
CA ASN A 139 -3.81 29.19 8.39
C ASN A 139 -2.29 29.00 8.63
N GLN A 140 -1.64 27.92 8.18
CA GLN A 140 -0.17 27.86 8.16
C GLN A 140 0.41 28.27 6.80
N PRO A 141 1.51 29.07 6.78
CA PRO A 141 2.30 29.26 5.56
C PRO A 141 2.87 27.90 5.17
N THR A 142 2.61 27.48 3.94
CA THR A 142 3.03 26.19 3.39
C THR A 142 4.56 26.06 3.40
N GLU A 143 5.14 25.41 4.42
CA GLU A 143 6.30 24.50 4.34
C GLU A 143 6.68 23.91 5.73
N PRO A 144 7.22 22.68 5.81
CA PRO A 144 7.66 21.81 4.71
C PRO A 144 6.48 21.14 4.01
N LYS A 145 6.69 20.65 2.77
CA LYS A 145 5.70 19.82 2.06
C LYS A 145 5.20 18.73 3.01
N PRO A 146 3.90 18.67 3.37
CA PRO A 146 3.39 17.64 4.24
C PRO A 146 3.79 16.27 3.68
N GLU A 147 4.55 15.50 4.46
CA GLU A 147 4.89 14.13 4.12
C GLU A 147 3.58 13.35 3.95
N GLY A 148 3.38 12.80 2.76
CA GLY A 148 2.19 11.99 2.50
C GLY A 148 2.22 10.72 3.34
N LEU A 149 1.14 10.43 4.04
CA LEU A 149 0.90 9.11 4.61
C LEU A 149 0.47 8.18 3.48
N TYR A 150 1.15 7.05 3.33
CA TYR A 150 0.82 6.05 2.33
C TYR A 150 0.21 4.83 3.00
N THR A 151 -0.89 4.34 2.45
CA THR A 151 -1.50 3.06 2.82
C THR A 151 -1.80 2.27 1.55
N ILE A 152 -1.65 0.95 1.61
CA ILE A 152 -2.05 0.08 0.50
C ILE A 152 -3.54 -0.27 0.66
N CYS A 153 -4.26 -0.32 -0.47
CA CYS A 153 -5.68 -0.62 -0.48
C CYS A 153 -5.89 -2.14 -0.47
N GLU A 154 -6.96 -2.57 0.19
CA GLU A 154 -7.39 -3.96 0.19
C GLU A 154 -7.94 -4.34 -1.19
N ILE A 155 -7.71 -5.56 -1.63
CA ILE A 155 -8.31 -6.11 -2.84
C ILE A 155 -9.74 -6.54 -2.53
N THR A 156 -10.67 -6.04 -3.33
CA THR A 156 -12.05 -6.54 -3.37
C THR A 156 -12.26 -7.29 -4.68
N VAL A 157 -12.86 -8.48 -4.60
CA VAL A 157 -13.14 -9.38 -5.74
C VAL A 157 -14.64 -9.59 -5.88
#